data_AF-A0A6S6FWY6-F1
#
_entry.id   AF-A0A6S6FWY6-F1
#
_cell.length_a   1.000
_cell.length_b   1.000
_cell.length_c   1.000
_cell.angle_alpha   90.00
_cell.angle_beta   90.00
_cell.angle_gamma   90.00
#
_symmetry.space_group_name_H-M   'P 1'
#
loop_
_entity.id
_entity.type
_entity.pdbx_description
1 polymer ?
#
loop_
_entity_poly.entity_id
_entity_poly.type
_entity_poly.pdbx_seq_one_letter_code
_entity_poly.pdbx_strand_id
1 'polypeptide(L)'
;MMLTPQKPPLSLIIAAPRGFCAGVDRAIQIVELAIEKFGAPVYVRHEIVHNRFVVDMLRDKGAVFVEELDEVPDGVPVVFSAHGVPKAVPDKATERGLAFFDATCPLVSKVHREAERQVEAGRHILFIGHVGHPEVIGTFGQVPEGAMSLVETVEDAEKFVPVDPDNLAFLTQTTLSMDDTAEVVATLKRRFPTIQGPRGEDICYATSNRQSAVKAIAHACEALLVIGAPNSSNSVRLVEVAEREGTPARLIQRADELDWTFLEGVTTLGITAGASAPEVLVRELVDRLAERFEITEREVETKRETISFKLPRGLEIAA
;
A
#
# COMPACT_ATOMS: atom_id res chain seq x y z
N MET A 1 -3.84 -40.51 33.49
CA MET A 1 -3.25 -39.66 32.43
C MET A 1 -4.37 -39.27 31.49
N MET A 2 -4.79 -38.01 31.51
CA MET A 2 -5.67 -37.50 30.46
C MET A 2 -4.81 -37.35 29.19
N LEU A 3 -5.10 -38.15 28.17
CA LEU A 3 -4.52 -37.95 26.84
C LEU A 3 -5.00 -36.59 26.35
N THR A 4 -4.10 -35.60 26.31
CA THR A 4 -4.37 -34.38 25.56
C THR A 4 -4.69 -34.79 24.13
N PRO A 5 -5.86 -34.41 23.58
CA PRO A 5 -6.19 -34.74 22.20
C PRO A 5 -5.09 -34.19 21.30
N GLN A 6 -4.50 -35.05 20.47
CA GLN A 6 -3.44 -34.67 19.54
C GLN A 6 -4.05 -33.73 18.49
N LYS A 7 -3.47 -32.52 18.38
CA LYS A 7 -3.92 -31.53 17.40
C LYS A 7 -3.63 -32.06 15.99
N PRO A 8 -4.54 -31.86 15.01
CA PRO A 8 -4.25 -32.19 13.62
C PRO A 8 -3.05 -31.39 13.09
N PRO A 9 -2.21 -31.95 12.20
CA PRO A 9 -1.09 -31.23 11.63
C PRO A 9 -1.57 -30.16 10.63
N LEU A 10 -0.89 -29.02 10.60
CA LEU A 10 -1.07 -27.98 9.59
C LEU A 10 0.29 -27.41 9.18
N SER A 11 0.60 -27.49 7.89
CA SER A 11 1.81 -26.89 7.32
C SER A 11 1.55 -25.45 6.92
N LEU A 12 2.37 -24.52 7.39
CA LEU A 12 2.30 -23.11 7.02
C LEU A 12 3.42 -22.78 6.04
N ILE A 13 3.06 -22.23 4.89
CA ILE A 13 4.01 -21.67 3.92
C ILE A 13 3.90 -20.15 4.00
N ILE A 14 4.93 -19.51 4.54
CA ILE A 14 4.91 -18.06 4.79
C ILE A 14 5.71 -17.34 3.71
N ALA A 15 5.07 -16.41 3.01
CA ALA A 15 5.70 -15.62 1.96
C ALA A 15 6.75 -14.66 2.53
N ALA A 16 7.87 -14.51 1.82
CA ALA A 16 8.84 -13.43 2.03
C ALA A 16 9.30 -12.83 0.69
N PRO A 17 9.25 -11.49 0.52
CA PRO A 17 8.89 -10.49 1.54
C PRO A 17 7.37 -10.40 1.80
N ARG A 18 7.00 -9.95 3.00
CA ARG A 18 5.63 -9.68 3.46
C ARG A 18 5.64 -8.51 4.43
N GLY A 19 4.47 -7.95 4.75
CA GLY A 19 4.34 -6.94 5.81
C GLY A 19 4.97 -5.61 5.43
N PHE A 20 5.46 -4.84 6.40
CA PHE A 20 5.95 -3.48 6.21
C PHE A 20 6.96 -3.27 5.07
N CYS A 21 6.77 -2.19 4.32
CA CYS A 21 7.75 -1.69 3.34
C CYS A 21 8.44 -0.43 3.87
N ALA A 22 9.53 -0.01 3.21
CA ALA A 22 10.33 1.14 3.65
C ALA A 22 9.53 2.46 3.73
N GLY A 23 8.51 2.63 2.89
CA GLY A 23 7.64 3.81 2.91
C GLY A 23 6.72 3.83 4.13
N VAL A 24 6.17 2.67 4.48
CA VAL A 24 5.28 2.48 5.64
C VAL A 24 6.06 2.65 6.94
N ASP A 25 7.21 1.99 7.06
CA ASP A 25 8.10 2.14 8.23
C ASP A 25 8.45 3.61 8.47
N ARG A 26 8.89 4.30 7.41
CA ARG A 26 9.21 5.74 7.48
C ARG A 26 8.00 6.55 7.95
N ALA A 27 6.80 6.29 7.42
CA ALA A 27 5.63 7.08 7.73
C ALA A 27 5.18 6.92 9.19
N ILE A 28 5.22 5.68 9.71
CA ILE A 28 4.93 5.39 11.12
C ILE A 28 5.96 6.10 12.01
N GLN A 29 7.25 5.98 11.71
CA GLN A 29 8.33 6.63 12.47
C GLN A 29 8.19 8.15 12.50
N ILE A 30 7.74 8.78 11.41
CA ILE A 30 7.51 10.23 11.38
C ILE A 30 6.46 10.65 12.41
N VAL A 31 5.36 9.90 12.53
CA VAL A 31 4.30 10.20 13.52
C VAL A 31 4.82 9.96 14.93
N GLU A 32 5.50 8.84 15.18
CA GLU A 32 6.06 8.52 16.51
C GLU A 32 7.06 9.58 16.98
N LEU A 33 7.98 9.98 16.11
CA LEU A 33 8.99 11.00 16.41
C LEU A 33 8.39 12.40 16.54
N ALA A 34 7.34 12.71 15.78
CA ALA A 34 6.60 13.94 15.97
C ALA A 34 5.94 13.98 17.36
N ILE A 35 5.33 12.87 17.81
CA ILE A 35 4.75 12.76 19.16
C ILE A 35 5.85 12.90 20.22
N GLU A 36 6.98 12.21 20.06
CA GLU A 36 8.11 12.32 20.99
C GLU A 36 8.63 13.75 21.10
N LYS A 37 8.76 14.45 19.97
CA LYS A 37 9.34 15.78 19.90
C LYS A 37 8.39 16.89 20.38
N PHE A 38 7.12 16.83 20.00
CA PHE A 38 6.16 17.92 20.22
C PHE A 38 5.14 17.62 21.33
N GLY A 39 5.07 16.38 21.80
CA GLY A 39 4.02 15.90 22.69
C GLY A 39 2.70 15.65 21.97
N ALA A 40 1.75 15.03 22.68
CA ALA A 40 0.40 14.85 22.18
C ALA A 40 -0.46 16.13 22.36
N PRO A 41 -1.38 16.44 21.42
CA PRO A 41 -1.69 15.68 20.21
C PRO A 41 -0.80 16.04 19.01
N VAL A 42 -0.54 15.05 18.15
CA VAL A 42 -0.02 15.28 16.79
C VAL A 42 -1.11 14.94 15.78
N TYR A 43 -1.42 15.88 14.89
CA TYR A 43 -2.48 15.68 13.90
C TYR A 43 -1.92 14.96 12.67
N VAL A 44 -2.69 14.03 12.10
CA VAL A 44 -2.34 13.31 10.88
C VAL A 44 -3.51 13.44 9.90
N ARG A 45 -3.24 13.96 8.70
CA ARG A 45 -4.27 14.10 7.66
C ARG A 45 -4.46 12.75 6.95
N HIS A 46 -5.66 12.21 7.07
CA HIS A 46 -6.06 10.83 6.76
C HIS A 46 -5.28 9.79 7.56
N GLU A 47 -5.66 8.51 7.46
CA GLU A 47 -4.85 7.41 8.00
C GLU A 47 -3.42 7.46 7.46
N ILE A 48 -2.42 7.34 8.34
CA ILE A 48 -1.00 7.40 7.95
C ILE A 48 -0.66 6.30 6.93
N VAL A 49 -1.28 5.13 7.10
CA VAL A 49 -1.28 3.95 6.25
C VAL A 49 -2.64 3.24 6.42
N HIS A 50 -3.10 2.52 5.40
CA HIS A 50 -4.35 1.74 5.48
C HIS A 50 -4.18 0.45 6.30
N ASN A 51 -4.13 0.59 7.63
CA ASN A 51 -4.13 -0.53 8.57
C ASN A 51 -4.66 -0.09 9.95
N ARG A 52 -5.80 -0.64 10.35
CA ARG A 52 -6.47 -0.26 11.61
C ARG A 52 -5.61 -0.50 12.86
N PHE A 53 -4.86 -1.61 12.93
CA PHE A 53 -3.97 -1.87 14.07
C PHE A 53 -2.93 -0.75 14.22
N VAL A 54 -2.33 -0.31 13.12
CA VAL A 54 -1.34 0.78 13.12
C VAL A 54 -1.97 2.11 13.50
N VAL A 55 -3.14 2.41 12.95
CA VAL A 55 -3.89 3.64 13.26
C VAL A 55 -4.27 3.70 14.75
N ASP A 56 -4.82 2.61 15.30
CA ASP A 56 -5.20 2.53 16.71
C ASP A 56 -3.97 2.62 17.63
N MET A 57 -2.88 1.94 17.28
CA MET A 57 -1.60 2.03 18.01
C MET A 57 -1.03 3.45 18.05
N LEU A 58 -1.16 4.23 16.97
CA LEU A 58 -0.73 5.63 16.96
C LEU A 58 -1.70 6.55 17.70
N ARG A 59 -3.02 6.29 17.67
CA ARG A 59 -4.00 7.00 18.50
C ARG A 59 -3.68 6.84 19.98
N ASP A 60 -3.35 5.63 20.41
CA ASP A 60 -2.98 5.33 21.80
C ASP A 60 -1.70 6.06 22.24
N LYS A 61 -0.83 6.41 21.29
CA LYS A 61 0.38 7.24 21.52
C LYS A 61 0.09 8.74 21.49
N GLY A 62 -1.08 9.19 21.04
CA GLY A 62 -1.46 10.60 20.98
C GLY A 62 -1.59 11.20 19.57
N ALA A 63 -1.66 10.38 18.52
CA ALA A 63 -2.01 10.85 17.19
C ALA A 63 -3.53 11.12 17.08
N VAL A 64 -3.91 12.19 16.38
CA VAL A 64 -5.30 12.52 16.04
C VAL A 64 -5.44 12.53 14.53
N PHE A 65 -6.21 11.59 13.99
CA PHE A 65 -6.46 11.48 12.56
C PHE A 65 -7.65 12.35 12.16
N VAL A 66 -7.46 13.19 11.15
CA VAL A 66 -8.48 14.13 10.62
C VAL A 66 -8.59 13.98 9.10
N GLU A 67 -9.73 14.36 8.53
CA GLU A 67 -9.90 14.34 7.07
C GLU A 67 -9.31 15.60 6.46
N GLU A 68 -9.62 16.76 7.04
CA GLU A 68 -9.23 18.06 6.51
C GLU A 68 -8.42 18.91 7.47
N LEU A 69 -7.62 19.82 6.89
CA LEU A 69 -6.78 20.71 7.69
C LEU A 69 -7.60 21.63 8.61
N ASP A 70 -8.85 21.95 8.27
CA ASP A 70 -9.69 22.85 9.08
C ASP A 70 -10.05 22.25 10.45
N GLU A 71 -9.87 20.94 10.62
CA GLU A 71 -10.03 20.24 11.89
C GLU A 71 -8.77 20.32 12.77
N VAL A 72 -7.64 20.79 12.23
CA VAL A 72 -6.37 20.96 12.93
C VAL A 72 -6.33 22.35 13.58
N PRO A 73 -6.13 22.46 14.91
CA PRO A 73 -5.91 23.74 15.59
C PRO A 73 -4.64 24.46 15.09
N ASP A 74 -4.55 25.76 15.31
CA ASP A 74 -3.31 26.49 15.04
C ASP A 74 -2.22 26.14 16.07
N GLY A 75 -0.94 26.29 15.67
CA GLY A 75 0.20 26.11 16.57
C GLY A 75 0.58 24.67 16.91
N VAL A 76 -0.10 23.66 16.33
CA VAL A 76 0.24 22.24 16.47
C VAL A 76 0.78 21.65 15.17
N PRO A 77 1.65 20.61 15.22
CA PRO A 77 2.19 20.00 14.02
C PRO A 77 1.15 19.11 13.33
N VAL A 78 1.22 19.06 11.99
CA VAL A 78 0.44 18.13 11.15
C VAL A 78 1.34 17.22 10.33
N VAL A 79 0.97 15.95 10.19
CA VAL A 79 1.66 14.97 9.34
C VAL A 79 0.76 14.62 8.15
N PHE A 80 1.30 14.63 6.93
CA PHE A 80 0.60 14.15 5.74
C PHE A 80 0.88 12.67 5.52
N SER A 81 -0.15 11.90 5.14
CA SER A 81 -0.05 10.44 5.02
C SER A 81 0.98 9.95 3.97
N ALA A 82 1.34 8.66 4.03
CA ALA A 82 2.27 8.05 3.09
C ALA A 82 1.80 8.07 1.62
N HIS A 83 0.49 8.21 1.40
CA HIS A 83 -0.16 8.14 0.09
C HIS A 83 0.04 9.42 -0.75
N GLY A 84 0.55 10.50 -0.18
CA GLY A 84 0.64 11.78 -0.88
C GLY A 84 -0.61 12.64 -0.72
N VAL A 85 -0.43 13.95 -0.92
CA VAL A 85 -1.49 14.96 -0.85
C VAL A 85 -1.41 15.91 -2.06
N PRO A 86 -2.54 16.49 -2.52
CA PRO A 86 -2.55 17.57 -3.51
C PRO A 86 -1.68 18.75 -3.10
N LYS A 87 -1.14 19.54 -4.04
CA LYS A 87 -0.35 20.76 -3.75
C LYS A 87 -1.09 21.77 -2.86
N ALA A 88 -2.40 21.86 -3.02
CA ALA A 88 -3.24 22.75 -2.21
C ALA A 88 -3.16 22.46 -0.70
N VAL A 89 -2.81 21.25 -0.28
CA VAL A 89 -2.73 20.87 1.14
C VAL A 89 -1.51 21.50 1.85
N PRO A 90 -0.25 21.29 1.41
CA PRO A 90 0.90 22.01 1.99
C PRO A 90 0.81 23.53 1.80
N ASP A 91 0.20 24.01 0.71
CA ASP A 91 -0.02 25.45 0.51
C ASP A 91 -0.95 26.02 1.59
N LYS A 92 -2.09 25.36 1.84
CA LYS A 92 -3.04 25.73 2.92
C LYS A 92 -2.41 25.63 4.30
N ALA A 93 -1.60 24.60 4.57
CA ALA A 93 -0.87 24.49 5.83
C ALA A 93 0.11 25.67 6.02
N THR A 94 0.81 26.06 4.96
CA THR A 94 1.73 27.20 4.96
C THR A 94 0.99 28.52 5.16
N GLU A 95 -0.12 28.75 4.46
CA GLU A 95 -0.97 29.94 4.61
C GLU A 95 -1.48 30.10 6.05
N ARG A 96 -1.84 28.98 6.69
CA ARG A 96 -2.26 28.94 8.10
C ARG A 96 -1.10 29.00 9.10
N GLY A 97 0.16 28.98 8.65
CA GLY A 97 1.33 28.96 9.52
C GLY A 97 1.50 27.65 10.31
N LEU A 98 0.91 26.54 9.84
CA LEU A 98 1.04 25.23 10.47
C LEU A 98 2.43 24.63 10.17
N ALA A 99 3.11 24.14 11.20
CA ALA A 99 4.27 23.28 11.00
C ALA A 99 3.80 21.92 10.48
N PHE A 100 4.39 21.43 9.39
CA PHE A 100 4.00 20.12 8.84
C PHE A 100 5.18 19.21 8.50
N PHE A 101 4.94 17.91 8.57
CA PHE A 101 5.87 16.87 8.11
C PHE A 101 5.22 16.05 6.99
N ASP A 102 5.91 15.96 5.86
CA ASP A 102 5.45 15.17 4.73
C ASP A 102 5.94 13.71 4.83
N ALA A 103 5.02 12.82 5.20
CA ALA A 103 5.29 11.38 5.26
C ALA A 103 5.08 10.68 3.93
N THR A 104 4.75 11.39 2.84
CA THR A 104 4.61 10.82 1.49
C THR A 104 5.78 9.90 1.18
N CYS A 105 5.47 8.68 0.73
CA CYS A 105 6.48 7.72 0.33
C CYS A 105 7.33 8.32 -0.80
N PRO A 106 8.68 8.25 -0.74
CA PRO A 106 9.51 8.79 -1.82
C PRO A 106 9.23 8.22 -3.21
N LEU A 107 8.65 7.01 -3.30
CA LEU A 107 8.22 6.41 -4.56
C LEU A 107 6.90 6.99 -5.08
N VAL A 108 6.02 7.45 -4.20
CA VAL A 108 4.84 8.25 -4.59
C VAL A 108 5.28 9.66 -5.01
N SER A 109 6.19 10.29 -4.26
CA SER A 109 6.77 11.59 -4.66
C SER A 109 7.51 11.53 -6.00
N LYS A 110 8.07 10.37 -6.37
CA LYS A 110 8.63 10.14 -7.72
C LYS A 110 7.53 10.27 -8.76
N VAL A 111 6.40 9.59 -8.60
CA VAL A 111 5.25 9.67 -9.52
C VAL A 111 4.71 11.10 -9.61
N HIS A 112 4.59 11.82 -8.49
CA HIS A 112 4.20 13.23 -8.46
C HIS A 112 5.09 14.10 -9.36
N ARG A 113 6.42 13.96 -9.21
CA ARG A 113 7.40 14.70 -10.03
C ARG A 113 7.41 14.27 -11.49
N GLU A 114 7.11 13.01 -11.78
CA GLU A 114 6.96 12.55 -13.16
C GLU A 114 5.70 13.14 -13.80
N ALA A 115 4.59 13.23 -13.08
CA ALA A 115 3.38 13.90 -13.57
C ALA A 115 3.66 15.35 -13.94
N GLU A 116 4.31 16.12 -13.07
CA GLU A 116 4.72 17.50 -13.36
C GLU A 116 5.55 17.60 -14.64
N ARG A 117 6.58 16.75 -14.78
CA ARG A 117 7.48 16.76 -15.94
C ARG A 117 6.78 16.42 -17.25
N GLN A 118 5.82 15.49 -17.23
CA GLN A 118 5.07 15.14 -18.44
C GLN A 118 4.17 16.31 -18.88
N VAL A 119 3.53 16.99 -17.93
CA VAL A 119 2.74 18.20 -18.20
C VAL A 119 3.61 19.36 -18.68
N GLU A 120 4.78 19.57 -18.07
CA GLU A 120 5.76 20.57 -18.54
C GLU A 120 6.26 20.27 -19.96
N ALA A 121 6.33 19.00 -20.34
CA ALA A 121 6.64 18.56 -21.70
C ALA A 121 5.43 18.67 -22.66
N GLY A 122 4.30 19.20 -22.19
CA GLY A 122 3.08 19.43 -22.96
C GLY A 122 2.22 18.20 -23.17
N ARG A 123 2.46 17.07 -22.48
CA ARG A 123 1.72 15.82 -22.67
C ARG A 123 0.48 15.74 -21.78
N HIS A 124 -0.58 15.12 -22.32
CA HIS A 124 -1.71 14.66 -21.50
C HIS A 124 -1.39 13.31 -20.88
N ILE A 125 -1.69 13.13 -19.59
CA ILE A 125 -1.35 11.90 -18.85
C ILE A 125 -2.57 10.98 -18.74
N LEU A 126 -2.39 9.72 -19.10
CA LEU A 126 -3.28 8.62 -18.76
C LEU A 126 -2.78 7.95 -17.48
N PHE A 127 -3.41 8.27 -16.36
CA PHE A 127 -3.04 7.72 -15.07
C PHE A 127 -3.79 6.43 -14.81
N ILE A 128 -3.05 5.33 -14.68
CA ILE A 128 -3.63 4.02 -14.36
C ILE A 128 -3.74 3.93 -12.85
N GLY A 129 -4.96 3.79 -12.30
CA GLY A 129 -5.18 3.81 -10.86
C GLY A 129 -6.62 3.54 -10.49
N HIS A 130 -6.94 3.57 -9.20
CA HIS A 130 -8.31 3.37 -8.72
C HIS A 130 -8.98 4.68 -8.32
N VAL A 131 -10.22 4.88 -8.79
CA VAL A 131 -10.99 6.08 -8.45
C VAL A 131 -11.15 6.22 -6.93
N GLY A 132 -11.01 7.44 -6.43
CA GLY A 132 -11.17 7.75 -5.00
C GLY A 132 -10.01 7.30 -4.10
N HIS A 133 -8.99 6.60 -4.61
CA HIS A 133 -7.83 6.24 -3.80
C HIS A 133 -7.01 7.50 -3.42
N PRO A 134 -6.57 7.66 -2.15
CA PRO A 134 -5.83 8.86 -1.72
C PRO A 134 -4.59 9.18 -2.56
N GLU A 135 -3.85 8.16 -3.00
CA GLU A 135 -2.68 8.33 -3.89
C GLU A 135 -3.05 8.90 -5.27
N VAL A 136 -4.20 8.49 -5.81
CA VAL A 136 -4.71 9.01 -7.08
C VAL A 136 -5.10 10.48 -6.91
N ILE A 137 -5.84 10.80 -5.85
CA ILE A 137 -6.22 12.19 -5.53
C ILE A 137 -4.95 13.06 -5.34
N GLY A 138 -3.97 12.55 -4.58
CA GLY A 138 -2.69 13.20 -4.36
C GLY A 138 -1.94 13.49 -5.66
N THR A 139 -1.88 12.51 -6.57
CA THR A 139 -1.15 12.62 -7.84
C THR A 139 -1.85 13.56 -8.83
N PHE A 140 -3.17 13.47 -8.96
CA PHE A 140 -3.95 14.40 -9.79
C PHE A 140 -3.79 15.84 -9.29
N GLY A 141 -3.74 16.02 -7.96
CA GLY A 141 -3.53 17.32 -7.32
C GLY A 141 -2.13 17.92 -7.47
N GLN A 142 -1.21 17.28 -8.21
CA GLN A 142 0.13 17.83 -8.51
C GLN A 142 0.15 18.67 -9.79
N VAL A 143 -0.83 18.48 -10.67
CA VAL A 143 -0.86 19.10 -12.00
C VAL A 143 -2.16 19.88 -12.19
N PRO A 144 -2.24 20.79 -13.18
CA PRO A 144 -3.47 21.51 -13.49
C PRO A 144 -4.63 20.55 -13.82
N GLU A 145 -5.84 20.97 -13.48
CA GLU A 145 -7.06 20.23 -13.83
C GLU A 145 -7.14 20.02 -15.35
N GLY A 146 -7.53 18.81 -15.76
CA GLY A 146 -7.62 18.43 -17.17
C GLY A 146 -6.30 17.99 -17.81
N ALA A 147 -5.14 18.10 -17.15
CA ALA A 147 -3.87 17.60 -17.68
C ALA A 147 -3.69 16.07 -17.55
N MET A 148 -4.61 15.41 -16.84
CA MET A 148 -4.57 13.98 -16.54
C MET A 148 -5.97 13.37 -16.61
N SER A 149 -6.08 12.14 -17.10
CA SER A 149 -7.31 11.33 -17.09
C SER A 149 -7.06 9.98 -16.44
N LEU A 150 -8.04 9.51 -15.68
CA LEU A 150 -7.96 8.22 -14.98
C LEU A 150 -8.36 7.08 -15.93
N VAL A 151 -7.63 5.97 -15.84
CA VAL A 151 -7.91 4.71 -16.54
C VAL A 151 -7.83 3.60 -15.49
N GLU A 152 -8.91 2.86 -15.26
CA GLU A 152 -8.91 1.77 -14.27
C GLU A 152 -8.80 0.39 -14.94
N THR A 153 -9.35 0.27 -16.14
CA THR A 153 -9.52 -1.01 -16.85
C THR A 153 -9.05 -0.97 -18.30
N VAL A 154 -8.91 -2.14 -18.91
CA VAL A 154 -8.70 -2.27 -20.36
C VAL A 154 -9.85 -1.62 -21.13
N GLU A 155 -11.08 -1.71 -20.65
CA GLU A 155 -12.24 -1.10 -21.30
C GLU A 155 -12.16 0.44 -21.28
N ASP A 156 -11.73 1.05 -20.18
CA ASP A 156 -11.47 2.49 -20.11
C ASP A 156 -10.36 2.89 -21.09
N ALA A 157 -9.30 2.08 -21.13
CA ALA A 157 -8.19 2.25 -22.04
C ALA A 157 -8.61 2.13 -23.51
N GLU A 158 -9.64 1.34 -23.84
CA GLU A 158 -10.23 1.24 -25.20
C GLU A 158 -11.18 2.40 -25.53
N LYS A 159 -11.91 2.92 -24.53
CA LYS A 159 -12.88 3.99 -24.73
C LYS A 159 -12.26 5.39 -24.75
N PHE A 160 -11.07 5.56 -24.19
CA PHE A 160 -10.43 6.87 -24.12
C PHE A 160 -10.23 7.50 -25.50
N VAL A 161 -10.60 8.77 -25.65
CA VAL A 161 -10.41 9.55 -26.89
C VAL A 161 -9.56 10.78 -26.56
N PRO A 162 -8.27 10.81 -26.94
CA PRO A 162 -7.40 11.96 -26.70
C PRO A 162 -7.73 13.14 -27.63
N VAL A 163 -7.41 14.35 -27.17
CA VAL A 163 -7.36 15.54 -28.03
C VAL A 163 -6.20 15.43 -29.03
N ASP A 164 -5.03 14.99 -28.55
CA ASP A 164 -3.83 14.75 -29.36
C ASP A 164 -3.29 13.33 -29.07
N PRO A 165 -3.53 12.34 -29.95
CA PRO A 165 -3.10 10.96 -29.74
C PRO A 165 -1.58 10.77 -29.79
N ASP A 166 -0.84 11.72 -30.37
CA ASP A 166 0.62 11.62 -30.52
C ASP A 166 1.40 12.28 -29.37
N ASN A 167 0.70 12.92 -28.44
CA ASN A 167 1.28 13.69 -27.36
C ASN A 167 0.76 13.25 -25.98
N LEU A 168 0.89 11.94 -25.73
CA LEU A 168 0.41 11.28 -24.52
C LEU A 168 1.56 10.74 -23.66
N ALA A 169 1.33 10.68 -22.35
CA ALA A 169 2.11 9.87 -21.42
C ALA A 169 1.17 8.98 -20.60
N PHE A 170 1.69 7.91 -19.99
CA PHE A 170 1.00 7.19 -18.93
C PHE A 170 1.88 7.09 -17.68
N LEU A 171 1.23 7.06 -16.52
CA LEU A 171 1.82 6.81 -15.19
C LEU A 171 0.91 5.84 -14.45
N THR A 172 1.38 5.24 -13.36
CA THR A 172 0.55 4.31 -12.58
C THR A 172 0.55 4.62 -11.09
N GLN A 173 -0.52 4.24 -10.41
CA GLN A 173 -0.53 4.06 -8.97
C GLN A 173 0.49 2.99 -8.57
N THR A 174 1.12 3.17 -7.40
CA THR A 174 2.25 2.36 -6.94
C THR A 174 1.86 0.96 -6.44
N THR A 175 0.58 0.73 -6.14
CA THR A 175 0.06 -0.47 -5.45
C THR A 175 -0.81 -1.39 -6.32
N LEU A 176 -0.79 -1.20 -7.64
CA LEU A 176 -1.64 -1.97 -8.56
C LEU A 176 -1.18 -3.42 -8.75
N SER A 177 -2.09 -4.24 -9.27
CA SER A 177 -1.79 -5.57 -9.80
C SER A 177 -0.83 -5.45 -10.98
N MET A 178 0.29 -6.16 -10.95
CA MET A 178 1.27 -6.12 -12.04
C MET A 178 0.66 -6.66 -13.35
N ASP A 179 -0.15 -7.72 -13.26
CA ASP A 179 -0.71 -8.39 -14.43
C ASP A 179 -1.80 -7.52 -15.07
N ASP A 180 -2.72 -6.99 -14.29
CA ASP A 180 -3.82 -6.16 -14.83
C ASP A 180 -3.28 -4.85 -15.39
N THR A 181 -2.29 -4.25 -14.72
CA THR A 181 -1.63 -3.04 -15.23
C THR A 181 -0.90 -3.33 -16.54
N ALA A 182 -0.25 -4.49 -16.69
CA ALA A 182 0.40 -4.87 -17.93
C ALA A 182 -0.61 -4.98 -19.10
N GLU A 183 -1.81 -5.49 -18.86
CA GLU A 183 -2.88 -5.55 -19.85
C GLU A 183 -3.36 -4.15 -20.27
N VAL A 184 -3.59 -3.25 -19.29
CA VAL A 184 -3.97 -1.85 -19.56
C VAL A 184 -2.87 -1.14 -20.37
N VAL A 185 -1.60 -1.26 -19.95
CA VAL A 185 -0.46 -0.65 -20.64
C VAL A 185 -0.30 -1.20 -22.06
N ALA A 186 -0.51 -2.51 -22.27
CA ALA A 186 -0.48 -3.11 -23.60
C ALA A 186 -1.57 -2.52 -24.51
N THR A 187 -2.78 -2.35 -23.98
CA THR A 187 -3.88 -1.69 -24.69
C THR A 187 -3.55 -0.25 -25.04
N LEU A 188 -3.04 0.53 -24.08
CA LEU A 188 -2.63 1.92 -24.33
C LEU A 188 -1.55 2.02 -25.41
N LYS A 189 -0.51 1.18 -25.36
CA LYS A 189 0.56 1.17 -26.38
C LYS A 189 0.07 0.72 -27.76
N ARG A 190 -0.90 -0.21 -27.81
CA ARG A 190 -1.52 -0.63 -29.07
C ARG A 190 -2.33 0.50 -29.70
N ARG A 191 -3.08 1.26 -28.89
CA ARG A 191 -3.93 2.37 -29.36
C ARG A 191 -3.13 3.64 -29.66
N PHE A 192 -2.10 3.91 -28.87
CA PHE A 192 -1.27 5.11 -28.93
C PHE A 192 0.22 4.72 -29.01
N PRO A 193 0.75 4.33 -30.19
CA PRO A 193 2.11 3.79 -30.31
C PRO A 193 3.23 4.74 -29.87
N THR A 194 2.95 6.05 -29.82
CA THR A 194 3.88 7.13 -29.43
C THR A 194 3.78 7.50 -27.95
N ILE A 195 2.86 6.89 -27.19
CA ILE A 195 2.66 7.17 -25.75
C ILE A 195 3.94 6.95 -24.96
N GLN A 196 4.29 7.92 -24.12
CA GLN A 196 5.48 7.86 -23.28
C GLN A 196 5.16 7.18 -21.95
N GLY A 197 5.99 6.20 -21.56
CA GLY A 197 5.92 5.62 -20.22
C GLY A 197 6.76 6.37 -19.19
N PRO A 198 6.66 5.97 -17.91
CA PRO A 198 7.52 6.48 -16.84
C PRO A 198 9.00 6.17 -17.08
N ARG A 199 9.90 6.91 -16.41
CA ARG A 199 11.34 6.58 -16.40
C ARG A 199 11.58 5.49 -15.36
N GLY A 200 11.31 4.25 -15.77
CA GLY A 200 11.32 3.06 -14.90
C GLY A 200 9.90 2.62 -14.57
N GLU A 201 9.72 1.83 -13.52
CA GLU A 201 8.40 1.37 -13.06
C GLU A 201 7.85 2.32 -11.98
N ASP A 202 6.53 2.51 -11.98
CA ASP A 202 5.81 3.26 -10.94
C ASP A 202 5.19 2.33 -9.90
N ILE A 203 4.73 1.13 -10.29
CA ILE A 203 4.46 0.05 -9.33
C ILE A 203 5.73 -0.19 -8.51
N CYS A 204 5.61 -0.03 -7.19
CA CYS A 204 6.78 0.02 -6.34
C CYS A 204 7.36 -1.38 -6.11
N TYR A 205 8.65 -1.42 -5.75
CA TYR A 205 9.35 -2.68 -5.48
C TYR A 205 8.60 -3.55 -4.45
N ALA A 206 8.01 -2.93 -3.43
CA ALA A 206 7.35 -3.63 -2.34
C ALA A 206 6.10 -4.36 -2.82
N THR A 207 5.32 -3.73 -3.70
CA THR A 207 4.14 -4.31 -4.32
C THR A 207 4.56 -5.44 -5.26
N SER A 208 5.50 -5.20 -6.16
CA SER A 208 5.97 -6.23 -7.11
C SER A 208 6.52 -7.46 -6.39
N ASN A 209 7.37 -7.26 -5.39
CA ASN A 209 7.99 -8.37 -4.66
C ASN A 209 6.97 -9.16 -3.84
N ARG A 210 5.99 -8.51 -3.19
CA ARG A 210 4.94 -9.22 -2.42
C ARG A 210 4.03 -10.03 -3.34
N GLN A 211 3.66 -9.49 -4.51
CA GLN A 211 2.91 -10.26 -5.51
C GLN A 211 3.74 -11.45 -6.03
N SER A 212 5.04 -11.27 -6.31
CA SER A 212 5.92 -12.38 -6.66
C SER A 212 6.04 -13.44 -5.55
N ALA A 213 6.08 -13.01 -4.28
CA ALA A 213 6.13 -13.92 -3.14
C ALA A 213 4.83 -14.73 -3.00
N VAL A 214 3.67 -14.13 -3.26
CA VAL A 214 2.39 -14.84 -3.33
C VAL A 214 2.40 -15.86 -4.47
N LYS A 215 2.79 -15.45 -5.68
CA LYS A 215 2.88 -16.38 -6.83
C LYS A 215 3.79 -17.58 -6.56
N ALA A 216 4.88 -17.37 -5.84
CA ALA A 216 5.82 -18.44 -5.48
C ALA A 216 5.27 -19.47 -4.50
N ILE A 217 4.25 -19.13 -3.70
CA ILE A 217 3.66 -20.04 -2.71
C ILE A 217 2.28 -20.55 -3.07
N ALA A 218 1.54 -19.87 -3.96
CA ALA A 218 0.14 -20.15 -4.27
C ALA A 218 -0.08 -21.64 -4.62
N HIS A 219 0.66 -22.16 -5.61
CA HIS A 219 0.57 -23.56 -6.06
C HIS A 219 1.03 -24.61 -5.03
N ALA A 220 1.67 -24.17 -3.94
CA ALA A 220 2.16 -25.06 -2.89
C ALA A 220 1.23 -25.11 -1.67
N CYS A 221 0.09 -24.41 -1.69
CA CYS A 221 -0.90 -24.40 -0.61
C CYS A 221 -2.34 -24.55 -1.13
N GLU A 222 -3.23 -25.02 -0.26
CA GLU A 222 -4.63 -25.30 -0.59
C GLU A 222 -5.54 -24.10 -0.34
N ALA A 223 -5.09 -23.18 0.52
CA ALA A 223 -5.72 -21.91 0.82
C ALA A 223 -4.64 -20.89 1.19
N LEU A 224 -4.93 -19.60 1.02
CA LEU A 224 -4.02 -18.51 1.36
C LEU A 224 -4.72 -17.42 2.19
N LEU A 225 -4.12 -17.03 3.30
CA LEU A 225 -4.56 -15.88 4.10
C LEU A 225 -3.63 -14.69 3.85
N VAL A 226 -4.24 -13.54 3.53
CA VAL A 226 -3.56 -12.25 3.42
C VAL A 226 -3.95 -11.42 4.64
N ILE A 227 -2.96 -11.04 5.46
CA ILE A 227 -3.17 -10.05 6.52
C ILE A 227 -3.18 -8.65 5.90
N GLY A 228 -4.29 -7.92 6.02
CA GLY A 228 -4.41 -6.55 5.53
C GLY A 228 -5.80 -5.96 5.67
N ALA A 229 -5.91 -4.64 5.54
CA ALA A 229 -7.19 -3.92 5.62
C ALA A 229 -7.94 -3.91 4.28
N PRO A 230 -9.28 -3.93 4.26
CA PRO A 230 -10.07 -3.85 3.02
C PRO A 230 -9.83 -2.58 2.19
N ASN A 231 -9.46 -1.47 2.83
CA ASN A 231 -9.10 -0.22 2.17
C ASN A 231 -7.64 -0.20 1.65
N SER A 232 -6.83 -1.24 1.91
CA SER A 232 -5.45 -1.32 1.43
C SER A 232 -5.38 -1.93 0.02
N SER A 233 -5.27 -1.09 -1.02
CA SER A 233 -5.15 -1.53 -2.43
C SER A 233 -4.15 -2.69 -2.60
N ASN A 234 -2.91 -2.53 -2.12
CA ASN A 234 -1.88 -3.58 -2.19
C ASN A 234 -2.32 -4.92 -1.57
N SER A 235 -3.02 -4.90 -0.43
CA SER A 235 -3.43 -6.12 0.28
C SER A 235 -4.51 -6.86 -0.49
N VAL A 236 -5.48 -6.13 -1.06
CA VAL A 236 -6.50 -6.70 -1.94
C VAL A 236 -5.86 -7.31 -3.19
N ARG A 237 -4.86 -6.66 -3.79
CA ARG A 237 -4.15 -7.23 -4.95
C ARG A 237 -3.47 -8.57 -4.63
N LEU A 238 -2.99 -8.79 -3.40
CA LEU A 238 -2.40 -10.08 -3.02
C LEU A 238 -3.43 -11.22 -2.99
N VAL A 239 -4.68 -10.94 -2.61
CA VAL A 239 -5.77 -11.92 -2.66
C VAL A 239 -6.04 -12.29 -4.11
N GLU A 240 -6.25 -11.29 -4.96
CA GLU A 240 -6.54 -11.51 -6.39
C GLU A 240 -5.41 -12.23 -7.11
N VAL A 241 -4.14 -11.93 -6.77
CA VAL A 241 -2.99 -12.65 -7.32
C VAL A 241 -3.04 -14.13 -6.93
N ALA A 242 -3.34 -14.47 -5.67
CA ALA A 242 -3.48 -15.86 -5.26
C ALA A 242 -4.64 -16.58 -5.98
N GLU A 243 -5.79 -15.90 -6.11
CA GLU A 243 -6.96 -16.44 -6.82
C GLU A 243 -6.67 -16.66 -8.31
N ARG A 244 -5.93 -15.75 -8.94
CA ARG A 244 -5.50 -15.87 -10.34
C ARG A 244 -4.53 -17.04 -10.56
N GLU A 245 -3.72 -17.36 -9.56
CA GLU A 245 -2.87 -18.56 -9.55
C GLU A 245 -3.66 -19.84 -9.21
N GLY A 246 -4.97 -19.74 -8.93
CA GLY A 246 -5.85 -20.89 -8.69
C GLY A 246 -5.97 -21.31 -7.22
N THR A 247 -5.44 -20.53 -6.29
CA THR A 247 -5.51 -20.82 -4.85
C THR A 247 -6.58 -19.95 -4.19
N PRO A 248 -7.58 -20.55 -3.53
CA PRO A 248 -8.55 -19.78 -2.74
C PRO A 248 -7.84 -18.90 -1.72
N ALA A 249 -8.16 -17.60 -1.72
CA ALA A 249 -7.54 -16.66 -0.81
C ALA A 249 -8.56 -15.81 -0.06
N ARG A 250 -8.22 -15.39 1.16
CA ARG A 250 -9.04 -14.44 1.93
C ARG A 250 -8.19 -13.36 2.55
N LEU A 251 -8.76 -12.15 2.56
CA LEU A 251 -8.25 -11.02 3.33
C LEU A 251 -8.79 -11.11 4.75
N ILE A 252 -7.93 -10.99 5.75
CA ILE A 252 -8.32 -10.79 7.16
C ILE A 252 -7.49 -9.66 7.76
N GLN A 253 -8.09 -8.86 8.64
CA GLN A 253 -7.36 -7.76 9.28
C GLN A 253 -6.57 -8.22 10.49
N ARG A 254 -7.07 -9.24 11.19
CA ARG A 254 -6.52 -9.78 12.43
C ARG A 254 -6.96 -11.25 12.61
N ALA A 255 -6.29 -11.97 13.51
CA ALA A 255 -6.49 -13.40 13.71
C ALA A 255 -7.89 -13.78 14.26
N ASP A 256 -8.57 -12.85 14.95
CA ASP A 256 -9.93 -13.04 15.47
C ASP A 256 -11.01 -13.03 14.38
N GLU A 257 -10.73 -12.43 13.23
CA GLU A 257 -11.58 -12.46 12.03
C GLU A 257 -11.49 -13.79 11.25
N LEU A 258 -10.61 -14.71 11.66
CA LEU A 258 -10.44 -16.00 10.98
C LEU A 258 -11.74 -16.82 11.00
N ASP A 259 -12.32 -17.01 9.82
CA ASP A 259 -13.39 -17.98 9.60
C ASP A 259 -12.81 -19.40 9.50
N TRP A 260 -12.99 -20.20 10.54
CA TRP A 260 -12.49 -21.56 10.62
C TRP A 260 -13.06 -22.49 9.54
N THR A 261 -14.24 -22.19 8.99
CA THR A 261 -14.82 -23.01 7.92
C THR A 261 -14.00 -22.91 6.62
N PHE A 262 -13.25 -21.82 6.43
CA PHE A 262 -12.32 -21.66 5.32
C PHE A 262 -11.14 -22.65 5.37
N LEU A 263 -10.82 -23.17 6.55
CA LEU A 263 -9.71 -24.10 6.78
C LEU A 263 -10.16 -25.56 6.83
N GLU A 264 -11.45 -25.85 6.59
CA GLU A 264 -11.94 -27.23 6.55
C GLU A 264 -11.26 -28.02 5.43
N GLY A 265 -10.57 -29.10 5.80
CA GLY A 265 -9.82 -29.93 4.86
C GLY A 265 -8.45 -29.38 4.44
N VAL A 266 -8.10 -28.16 4.85
CA VAL A 266 -6.78 -27.56 4.56
C VAL A 266 -5.70 -28.19 5.44
N THR A 267 -4.69 -28.75 4.80
CA THR A 267 -3.48 -29.32 5.42
C THR A 267 -2.24 -28.46 5.18
N THR A 268 -2.26 -27.64 4.12
CA THR A 268 -1.20 -26.67 3.80
C THR A 268 -1.78 -25.28 3.53
N LEU A 269 -1.46 -24.32 4.40
CA LEU A 269 -1.97 -22.95 4.38
C LEU A 269 -0.85 -21.97 4.01
N GLY A 270 -1.08 -21.15 2.98
CA GLY A 270 -0.25 -20.01 2.64
C GLY A 270 -0.57 -18.81 3.54
N ILE A 271 0.46 -18.09 3.99
CA ILE A 271 0.29 -16.84 4.75
C ILE A 271 1.16 -15.75 4.14
N THR A 272 0.57 -14.58 3.93
CA THR A 272 1.29 -13.35 3.56
C THR A 272 0.68 -12.15 4.27
N ALA A 273 1.27 -10.98 4.08
CA ALA A 273 0.79 -9.72 4.65
C ALA A 273 1.02 -8.58 3.67
N GLY A 274 0.04 -7.68 3.58
CA GLY A 274 0.15 -6.45 2.80
C GLY A 274 1.20 -5.50 3.35
N ALA A 275 1.58 -4.50 2.54
CA ALA A 275 2.63 -3.55 2.86
C ALA A 275 2.38 -2.72 4.14
N SER A 276 1.13 -2.59 4.56
CA SER A 276 0.72 -1.84 5.76
C SER A 276 0.46 -2.73 6.99
N ALA A 277 0.66 -4.05 6.90
CA ALA A 277 0.41 -4.97 8.00
C ALA A 277 1.70 -5.28 8.78
N PRO A 278 1.76 -5.02 10.10
CA PRO A 278 2.93 -5.35 10.92
C PRO A 278 3.06 -6.86 11.13
N GLU A 279 4.30 -7.35 11.30
CA GLU A 279 4.60 -8.78 11.50
C GLU A 279 3.91 -9.35 12.75
N VAL A 280 3.61 -8.53 13.75
CA VAL A 280 2.86 -8.97 14.95
C VAL A 280 1.51 -9.59 14.59
N LEU A 281 0.82 -9.10 13.56
CA LEU A 281 -0.47 -9.67 13.13
C LEU A 281 -0.30 -11.02 12.42
N VAL A 282 0.83 -11.22 11.72
CA VAL A 282 1.17 -12.53 11.14
C VAL A 282 1.43 -13.54 12.25
N ARG A 283 2.20 -13.15 13.27
CA ARG A 283 2.46 -14.00 14.43
C ARG A 283 1.20 -14.30 15.23
N GLU A 284 0.32 -13.31 15.43
CA GLU A 284 -0.98 -13.49 16.07
C GLU A 284 -1.83 -14.54 15.35
N LEU A 285 -1.84 -14.53 14.01
CA LEU A 285 -2.52 -15.56 13.22
C LEU A 285 -1.89 -16.94 13.43
N VAL A 286 -0.56 -17.04 13.41
CA VAL A 286 0.15 -18.31 13.65
C VAL A 286 -0.18 -18.86 15.04
N ASP A 287 -0.16 -18.02 16.07
CA ASP A 287 -0.51 -18.40 17.44
C ASP A 287 -1.97 -18.86 17.54
N ARG A 288 -2.88 -18.15 16.86
CA ARG A 288 -4.31 -18.50 16.79
C ARG A 288 -4.52 -19.86 16.13
N LEU A 289 -3.81 -20.16 15.05
CA LEU A 289 -3.83 -21.47 14.39
C LEU A 289 -3.25 -22.57 15.29
N ALA A 290 -2.18 -22.27 16.02
CA ALA A 290 -1.54 -23.19 16.95
C ALA A 290 -2.44 -23.60 18.12
N GLU A 291 -3.51 -22.86 18.44
CA GLU A 291 -4.53 -23.30 19.39
C GLU A 291 -5.22 -24.60 18.95
N ARG A 292 -5.42 -24.80 17.64
CA ARG A 292 -6.16 -25.94 17.07
C ARG A 292 -5.30 -26.95 16.32
N PHE A 293 -4.15 -26.54 15.81
CA PHE A 293 -3.28 -27.36 14.96
C PHE A 293 -1.89 -27.57 15.56
N GLU A 294 -1.24 -28.66 15.17
CA GLU A 294 0.21 -28.84 15.33
C GLU A 294 0.90 -28.20 14.11
N ILE A 295 1.56 -27.07 14.34
CA ILE A 295 2.07 -26.21 13.27
C ILE A 295 3.47 -26.62 12.83
N THR A 296 3.70 -26.70 11.51
CA THR A 296 5.04 -26.71 10.91
C THR A 296 5.19 -25.52 9.98
N GLU A 297 6.14 -24.62 10.25
CA GLU A 297 6.35 -23.41 9.44
C GLU A 297 7.50 -23.58 8.46
N ARG A 298 7.30 -23.09 7.23
CA ARG A 298 8.36 -22.92 6.23
C ARG A 298 8.21 -21.54 5.58
N GLU A 299 9.25 -20.72 5.69
CA GLU A 299 9.32 -19.46 4.97
C GLU A 299 9.84 -19.67 3.53
N VAL A 300 9.27 -18.95 2.57
CA VAL A 300 9.70 -18.92 1.17
C VAL A 300 10.15 -17.51 0.82
N GLU A 301 11.46 -17.27 0.95
CA GLU A 301 12.09 -16.01 0.59
C GLU A 301 12.35 -15.98 -0.93
N THR A 302 11.61 -15.14 -1.64
CA THR A 302 11.81 -14.90 -3.08
C THR A 302 12.80 -13.77 -3.34
N LYS A 303 12.90 -12.82 -2.41
CA LYS A 303 13.77 -11.64 -2.54
C LYS A 303 14.02 -10.99 -1.19
N ARG A 304 15.26 -10.52 -0.99
CA ARG A 304 15.64 -9.72 0.18
C ARG A 304 15.48 -8.22 -0.12
N GLU A 305 14.71 -7.53 0.71
CA GLU A 305 14.53 -6.07 0.63
C GLU A 305 15.52 -5.37 1.58
N THR A 306 16.32 -4.43 1.04
CA THR A 306 17.35 -3.68 1.81
C THR A 306 17.14 -2.16 1.75
N ILE A 307 16.06 -1.72 1.12
CA ILE A 307 15.75 -0.31 0.92
C ILE A 307 15.29 0.30 2.24
N SER A 308 15.79 1.49 2.54
CA SER A 308 15.30 2.35 3.62
C SER A 308 15.18 3.78 3.12
N PHE A 309 14.26 4.55 3.70
CA PHE A 309 14.06 5.95 3.35
C PHE A 309 14.40 6.85 4.52
N LYS A 310 15.09 7.96 4.23
CA LYS A 310 15.46 8.94 5.25
C LYS A 310 14.24 9.68 5.78
N LEU A 311 14.26 9.99 7.07
CA LEU A 311 13.27 10.85 7.71
C LEU A 311 13.34 12.30 7.17
N PRO A 312 12.24 13.07 7.24
CA PRO A 312 12.25 14.49 6.96
C PRO A 312 13.23 15.23 7.88
N ARG A 313 13.82 16.32 7.37
CA ARG A 313 14.63 17.24 8.20
C ARG A 313 13.80 17.73 9.38
N GLY A 314 14.42 17.83 10.54
CA GLY A 314 13.75 18.29 11.76
C GLY A 314 13.08 17.20 12.59
N LEU A 315 13.12 15.93 12.17
CA LEU A 315 12.76 14.75 12.99
C LEU A 315 13.94 13.79 13.19
N GLU A 316 15.16 14.23 12.89
CA GLU A 316 16.37 13.44 13.13
C GLU A 316 16.59 13.29 14.64
N ILE A 317 16.77 12.04 15.11
CA ILE A 317 17.17 11.75 16.49
C ILE A 317 18.59 12.32 16.67
N ALA A 318 18.83 13.07 17.74
CA ALA A 318 20.18 13.48 18.11
C ALA A 318 21.02 12.21 18.33
N ALA A 319 22.10 12.05 17.55
CA ALA A 319 23.01 10.91 17.65
C ALA A 319 23.68 10.82 19.03
#